data_AF-H3DN12-F1
#
_entry.id   AF-H3DN12-F1
#
_cell.length_a   1.000
_cell.length_b   1.000
_cell.length_c   1.000
_cell.angle_alpha   90.00
_cell.angle_beta   90.00
_cell.angle_gamma   90.00
#
_symmetry.space_group_name_H-M   'P 1'
#
loop_
_entity.id
_entity.type
_entity.pdbx_description
1 polymer ?
#
loop_
_entity_poly.entity_id
_entity_poly.type
_entity_poly.pdbx_seq_one_letter_code
_entity_poly.pdbx_strand_id
1 'polypeptide(L)'
;LSVQQSVPPHFNLQQDCGHFLACVPQSMLPSDEVSAPGQQAERERVVVITGEIPQRTAADFVREWEAFHRSQPEVYERRVCFLLLQLCNGLEHLKEHGVTHRDLCLENLLLVPHPPRPSPPAPSGGEPQRHLPRLLISSFAKAKRRCAEDAASAGVDPRLKRDHARLAPEIVSAAQYRKFDEFQTGILIYELLHQPNPFEMSPALKEQDYRCQDLPPIPPASLYSAGLQRLAQLLLQPDPIKRIHIQEAKRILQSLLWGPRRDLLEQQWERRRQGGGSAGASRQEGLLNWLDVKRALLMMKFAERSLEPERNAELEDWLCCQYFSSAHPLSLCHTAELL
;
A
#
# COMPACT_ATOMS: atom_id res chain seq x y z
N LEU A 1 0.92 7.43 20.32
CA LEU A 1 2.35 7.80 20.49
C LEU A 1 3.20 6.61 20.95
N SER A 2 2.91 5.95 22.08
CA SER A 2 3.73 4.81 22.58
C SER A 2 3.97 3.68 21.55
N VAL A 3 2.97 3.30 20.75
CA VAL A 3 3.14 2.27 19.71
C VAL A 3 4.10 2.75 18.60
N GLN A 4 3.93 3.99 18.14
CA GLN A 4 4.75 4.60 17.08
C GLN A 4 6.23 4.70 17.48
N GLN A 5 6.51 5.14 18.71
CA GLN A 5 7.88 5.24 19.25
C GLN A 5 8.58 3.89 19.42
N SER A 6 7.82 2.79 19.48
CA SER A 6 8.37 1.44 19.66
C SER A 6 8.78 0.75 18.36
N VAL A 7 8.39 1.32 17.21
CA VAL A 7 8.70 0.78 15.88
C VAL A 7 9.90 1.54 15.31
N PRO A 8 10.92 0.84 14.75
CA PRO A 8 12.04 1.50 14.11
C PRO A 8 11.60 2.43 12.97
N PRO A 9 12.34 3.53 12.73
CA PRO A 9 12.10 4.44 11.61
C PRO A 9 11.90 3.70 10.28
N HIS A 10 10.91 4.13 9.50
CA HIS A 10 10.66 3.60 8.17
C HIS A 10 10.23 4.72 7.22
N PHE A 11 10.58 4.58 5.93
CA PHE A 11 10.33 5.62 4.92
C PHE A 11 8.84 5.96 4.78
N ASN A 12 7.94 5.00 5.00
CA ASN A 12 6.49 5.21 4.88
C ASN A 12 5.75 5.35 6.21
N LEU A 13 6.43 5.55 7.34
CA LEU A 13 5.80 5.79 8.65
C LEU A 13 6.15 7.18 9.15
N GLN A 14 5.19 7.90 9.69
CA GLN A 14 5.44 9.20 10.32
C GLN A 14 6.37 9.03 11.53
N GLN A 15 7.33 9.94 11.69
CA GLN A 15 8.23 9.97 12.85
C GLN A 15 7.90 11.16 13.73
N ASP A 16 7.96 10.96 15.05
CA ASP A 16 7.88 12.02 16.04
C ASP A 16 9.28 12.39 16.55
N CYS A 17 9.60 13.67 16.53
CA CYS A 17 10.82 14.22 17.10
C CYS A 17 10.66 14.58 18.59
N GLY A 18 9.42 14.59 19.07
CA GLY A 18 9.05 14.93 20.44
C GLY A 18 7.58 15.33 20.54
N HIS A 19 7.03 15.31 21.75
CA HIS A 19 5.68 15.77 22.04
C HIS A 19 5.62 16.46 23.40
N PHE A 20 4.68 17.40 23.55
CA PHE A 20 4.45 18.14 24.79
C PHE A 20 2.99 18.60 24.88
N LEU A 21 2.54 18.98 26.07
CA LEU A 21 1.21 19.57 26.28
C LEU A 21 1.31 21.09 26.12
N ALA A 22 0.37 21.67 25.38
CA ALA A 22 0.27 23.12 25.21
C ALA A 22 -1.19 23.57 25.02
N CYS A 23 -1.50 24.79 25.45
CA CYS A 23 -2.74 25.47 25.11
C CYS A 23 -2.67 25.93 23.65
N VAL A 24 -3.53 25.38 22.79
CA VAL A 24 -3.59 25.75 21.37
C VAL A 24 -4.77 26.71 21.15
N PRO A 25 -4.55 27.91 20.57
CA PRO A 25 -5.62 28.86 20.29
C PRO A 25 -6.72 28.24 19.42
N GLN A 26 -7.99 28.55 19.72
CA GLN A 26 -9.12 28.03 18.94
C GLN A 26 -9.09 28.45 17.46
N SER A 27 -8.48 29.59 17.14
CA SER A 27 -8.28 30.06 15.76
C SER A 27 -7.37 29.15 14.93
N MET A 28 -6.56 28.30 15.58
CA MET A 28 -5.67 27.33 14.91
C MET A 28 -6.32 25.95 14.76
N LEU A 29 -7.54 25.76 15.27
CA LEU A 29 -8.25 24.49 15.22
C LEU A 29 -9.21 24.45 14.02
N PRO A 30 -9.55 23.26 13.51
CA PRO A 30 -10.58 23.11 12.49
C PRO A 30 -11.92 23.69 12.97
N SER A 31 -12.69 24.29 12.06
CA SER A 31 -13.96 24.97 12.37
C SER A 31 -14.98 24.07 13.08
N ASP A 32 -14.91 22.76 12.86
CA ASP A 32 -15.81 21.77 13.47
C ASP A 32 -15.56 21.54 14.97
N GLU A 33 -14.43 22.01 15.51
CA GLU A 33 -14.10 21.93 16.94
C GLU A 33 -14.30 23.26 17.68
N VAL A 34 -14.76 24.30 16.98
CA VAL A 34 -15.06 25.59 17.60
C VAL A 34 -16.35 25.44 18.41
N SER A 35 -16.20 25.26 19.72
CA SER A 35 -17.34 25.15 20.64
C SER A 35 -18.19 26.42 20.61
N ALA A 36 -19.50 26.27 20.84
CA ALA A 36 -20.47 27.37 20.87
C ALA A 36 -20.00 28.55 21.76
N PRO A 37 -20.41 29.80 21.44
CA PRO A 37 -19.96 30.98 22.18
C PRO A 37 -20.39 30.87 23.65
N GLY A 38 -19.41 30.70 24.55
CA GLY A 38 -19.62 30.51 25.99
C GLY A 38 -18.71 29.48 26.66
N GLN A 39 -18.04 28.59 25.90
CA GLN A 39 -17.03 27.65 26.42
C GLN A 39 -15.62 28.04 25.96
N GLN A 40 -15.15 29.22 26.36
CA GLN A 40 -13.78 29.71 26.13
C GLN A 40 -12.82 29.15 27.19
N ALA A 41 -12.67 27.82 27.24
CA ALA A 41 -11.57 27.21 27.96
C ALA A 41 -10.45 26.91 26.96
N GLU A 42 -9.28 27.52 27.14
CA GLU A 42 -8.05 27.07 26.49
C GLU A 42 -7.81 25.61 26.93
N ARG A 43 -8.08 24.66 26.03
CA ARG A 43 -7.87 23.24 26.33
C ARG A 43 -6.41 22.90 26.04
N GLU A 44 -5.75 22.28 27.02
CA GLU A 44 -4.44 21.66 26.80
C GLU A 44 -4.58 20.55 25.76
N ARG A 45 -3.68 20.56 24.77
CA ARG A 45 -3.61 19.57 23.71
C ARG A 45 -2.21 19.01 23.61
N VAL A 46 -2.11 17.75 23.17
CA VAL A 46 -0.84 17.12 22.85
C VAL A 46 -0.37 17.66 21.50
N VAL A 47 0.75 18.37 21.51
CA VAL A 47 1.44 18.86 20.31
C VAL A 47 2.58 17.91 20.00
N VAL A 48 2.67 17.48 18.74
CA VAL A 48 3.72 16.57 18.24
C VAL A 48 4.54 17.31 17.21
N ILE A 49 5.87 17.27 17.35
CA ILE A 49 6.81 17.84 16.38
C ILE A 49 7.28 16.73 15.44
N THR A 50 7.23 16.97 14.13
CA THR A 50 7.72 16.05 13.09
C THR A 50 8.64 16.78 12.12
N GLY A 51 9.68 16.09 11.64
CA GLY A 51 10.61 16.62 10.64
C GLY A 51 10.05 16.55 9.21
N GLU A 52 9.01 15.76 8.99
CA GLU A 52 8.35 15.61 7.69
C GLU A 52 7.10 16.47 7.63
N ILE A 53 7.13 17.51 6.79
CA ILE A 53 6.01 18.45 6.66
C ILE A 53 5.05 17.95 5.58
N PRO A 54 3.87 17.43 5.94
CA PRO A 54 2.87 17.02 4.97
C PRO A 54 2.27 18.25 4.29
N GLN A 55 2.08 18.19 2.96
CA GLN A 55 1.38 19.27 2.24
C GLN A 55 -0.12 19.01 2.15
N ARG A 56 -0.52 17.75 2.12
CA ARG A 56 -1.90 17.32 1.95
C ARG A 56 -2.09 15.89 2.43
N THR A 57 -3.33 15.47 2.65
CA THR A 57 -3.69 14.07 2.89
C THR A 57 -3.97 13.34 1.57
N ALA A 58 -4.10 12.02 1.60
CA ALA A 58 -4.59 11.26 0.45
C ALA A 58 -6.06 11.61 0.15
N ALA A 59 -6.84 12.03 1.15
CA ALA A 59 -8.23 12.47 0.96
C ALA A 59 -8.29 13.75 0.13
N ASP A 60 -7.41 14.71 0.42
CA ASP A 60 -7.29 15.95 -0.37
C ASP A 60 -6.80 15.65 -1.79
N PHE A 61 -5.83 14.73 -1.94
CA PHE A 61 -5.36 14.27 -3.24
C PHE A 61 -6.50 13.69 -4.09
N VAL A 62 -7.31 12.78 -3.56
CA VAL A 62 -8.46 12.20 -4.29
C VAL A 62 -9.44 13.31 -4.68
N ARG A 63 -9.80 14.20 -3.75
CA ARG A 63 -10.75 15.29 -4.02
C ARG A 63 -10.28 16.22 -5.15
N GLU A 64 -9.01 16.61 -5.13
CA GLU A 64 -8.44 17.54 -6.12
C GLU A 64 -8.23 16.89 -7.51
N TRP A 65 -8.03 15.57 -7.56
CA TRP A 65 -7.64 14.87 -8.79
C TRP A 65 -8.82 14.19 -9.51
N GLU A 66 -10.07 14.42 -9.08
CA GLU A 66 -11.25 13.79 -9.67
C GLU A 66 -11.42 14.11 -11.17
N ALA A 67 -11.28 15.38 -11.55
CA ALA A 67 -11.33 15.78 -12.96
C ALA A 67 -10.14 15.23 -13.76
N PHE A 68 -8.98 15.10 -13.13
CA PHE A 68 -7.79 14.52 -13.74
C PHE A 68 -7.97 13.01 -13.99
N HIS A 69 -8.55 12.27 -13.04
CA HIS A 69 -8.84 10.85 -13.21
C HIS A 69 -9.77 10.60 -14.41
N ARG A 70 -10.78 11.45 -14.61
CA ARG A 70 -11.68 11.37 -15.78
C ARG A 70 -10.99 11.64 -17.11
N SER A 71 -9.97 12.51 -17.13
CA SER A 71 -9.29 12.90 -18.38
C SER A 71 -8.07 12.03 -18.72
N GLN A 72 -7.32 11.58 -17.71
CA GLN A 72 -6.10 10.78 -17.85
C GLN A 72 -6.10 9.61 -16.83
N PRO A 73 -7.01 8.63 -17.01
CA PRO A 73 -7.19 7.55 -16.04
C PRO A 73 -5.94 6.70 -15.85
N GLU A 74 -5.21 6.40 -16.92
CA GLU A 74 -3.98 5.60 -16.84
C GLU A 74 -2.89 6.25 -15.98
N VAL A 75 -2.69 7.57 -16.12
CA VAL A 75 -1.69 8.31 -15.35
C VAL A 75 -2.09 8.37 -13.87
N TYR A 76 -3.38 8.61 -13.60
CA TYR A 76 -3.91 8.64 -12.26
C TYR A 76 -3.83 7.28 -11.57
N GLU A 77 -4.34 6.22 -12.18
CA GLU A 77 -4.37 4.88 -11.60
C GLU A 77 -2.96 4.30 -11.42
N ARG A 78 -2.00 4.66 -12.29
CA ARG A 78 -0.57 4.36 -12.07
C ARG A 78 -0.06 5.01 -10.78
N ARG A 79 -0.44 6.27 -10.52
CA ARG A 79 -0.08 6.98 -9.29
C ARG A 79 -0.75 6.34 -8.07
N VAL A 80 -2.00 5.92 -8.18
CA VAL A 80 -2.70 5.13 -7.14
C VAL A 80 -1.92 3.84 -6.82
N CYS A 81 -1.44 3.11 -7.83
CA CYS A 81 -0.62 1.91 -7.62
C CYS A 81 0.67 2.23 -6.82
N PHE A 82 1.32 3.36 -7.09
CA PHE A 82 2.50 3.79 -6.33
C PHE A 82 2.18 4.16 -4.88
N LEU A 83 1.08 4.87 -4.63
CA LEU A 83 0.65 5.21 -3.27
C LEU A 83 0.32 3.94 -2.47
N LEU A 84 -0.41 3.01 -3.08
CA LEU A 84 -0.72 1.70 -2.48
C LEU A 84 0.55 0.88 -2.23
N LEU A 85 1.54 0.92 -3.12
CA LEU A 85 2.81 0.22 -2.94
C LEU A 85 3.58 0.77 -1.73
N GLN A 86 3.63 2.10 -1.59
CA GLN A 86 4.21 2.77 -0.43
C GLN A 86 3.47 2.43 0.87
N LEU A 87 2.14 2.41 0.84
CA LEU A 87 1.31 1.96 1.95
C LEU A 87 1.65 0.51 2.34
N CYS A 88 1.73 -0.40 1.36
CA CYS A 88 2.07 -1.79 1.62
C CYS A 88 3.47 -1.95 2.25
N ASN A 89 4.46 -1.16 1.82
CA ASN A 89 5.79 -1.14 2.45
C ASN A 89 5.71 -0.73 3.93
N GLY A 90 4.96 0.33 4.25
CA GLY A 90 4.76 0.76 5.63
C GLY A 90 4.04 -0.29 6.49
N LEU A 91 2.99 -0.91 5.95
CA LEU A 91 2.21 -1.95 6.64
C LEU A 91 2.99 -3.25 6.83
N GLU A 92 3.83 -3.64 5.86
CA GLU A 92 4.75 -4.77 5.99
C GLU A 92 5.69 -4.55 7.18
N HIS A 93 6.31 -3.37 7.28
CA HIS A 93 7.18 -3.00 8.40
C HIS A 93 6.46 -3.01 9.74
N LEU A 94 5.22 -2.48 9.81
CA LEU A 94 4.42 -2.56 11.03
C LEU A 94 4.16 -4.01 11.45
N LYS A 95 3.81 -4.87 10.49
CA LYS A 95 3.55 -6.29 10.76
C LYS A 95 4.80 -7.02 11.22
N GLU A 96 5.97 -6.74 10.67
CA GLU A 96 7.26 -7.29 11.14
C GLU A 96 7.52 -6.97 12.61
N HIS A 97 7.09 -5.78 13.07
CA HIS A 97 7.19 -5.34 14.47
C HIS A 97 5.97 -5.69 15.32
N GLY A 98 5.06 -6.50 14.78
CA GLY A 98 3.88 -6.97 15.49
C GLY A 98 2.83 -5.91 15.75
N VAL A 99 2.79 -4.84 14.96
CA VAL A 99 1.81 -3.77 15.05
C VAL A 99 0.72 -3.93 13.98
N THR A 100 -0.52 -3.63 14.36
CA THR A 100 -1.66 -3.48 13.44
C THR A 100 -2.20 -2.07 13.59
N HIS A 101 -2.37 -1.36 12.48
CA HIS A 101 -2.72 0.07 12.49
C HIS A 101 -4.17 0.31 12.94
N ARG A 102 -5.12 -0.44 12.37
CA ARG A 102 -6.55 -0.44 12.71
C ARG A 102 -7.36 0.82 12.39
N ASP A 103 -6.72 1.86 11.87
CA ASP A 103 -7.39 3.11 11.50
C ASP A 103 -6.92 3.64 10.14
N LEU A 104 -6.76 2.75 9.17
CA LEU A 104 -6.39 3.15 7.81
C LEU A 104 -7.60 3.78 7.10
N CYS A 105 -7.50 5.08 6.83
CA CYS A 105 -8.39 5.90 6.02
C CYS A 105 -7.57 6.96 5.28
N LEU A 106 -8.13 7.59 4.24
CA LEU A 106 -7.40 8.53 3.39
C LEU A 106 -6.85 9.76 4.15
N GLU A 107 -7.53 10.18 5.22
CA GLU A 107 -7.13 11.31 6.07
C GLU A 107 -5.86 10.99 6.88
N ASN A 108 -5.65 9.72 7.22
CA ASN A 108 -4.49 9.26 8.00
C ASN A 108 -3.27 8.93 7.12
N LEU A 109 -3.37 9.12 5.80
CA LEU A 109 -2.27 8.94 4.86
C LEU A 109 -1.78 10.31 4.39
N LEU A 110 -0.60 10.71 4.85
CA LEU A 110 -0.04 12.03 4.56
C LEU A 110 0.85 11.97 3.32
N LEU A 111 0.74 12.99 2.47
CA LEU A 111 1.56 13.12 1.27
C LEU A 111 2.57 14.26 1.45
N VAL A 112 3.85 13.87 1.49
CA VAL A 112 4.99 14.77 1.60
C VAL A 112 5.62 14.90 0.21
N PRO A 113 5.87 16.12 -0.29
CA PRO A 113 6.63 16.31 -1.51
C PRO A 113 7.98 15.62 -1.37
N HIS A 114 8.38 14.91 -2.41
CA HIS A 114 9.73 14.39 -2.52
C HIS A 114 10.47 15.21 -3.60
N PRO A 115 10.86 16.46 -3.32
CA PRO A 115 11.57 17.24 -4.32
C PRO A 115 12.97 16.63 -4.51
N PRO A 116 13.47 16.50 -5.74
CA PRO A 116 14.91 16.53 -5.92
C PRO A 116 15.40 17.87 -5.37
N ARG A 117 16.56 17.88 -4.71
CA ARG A 117 17.29 19.08 -4.26
C ARG A 117 17.12 20.24 -5.28
N PRO A 118 16.91 21.49 -4.85
CA PRO A 118 16.36 22.57 -5.69
C PRO A 118 17.09 22.70 -7.03
N SER A 119 16.39 22.37 -8.12
CA SER A 119 16.73 22.81 -9.47
C SER A 119 16.08 24.17 -9.74
N PRO A 120 16.71 25.04 -10.55
CA PRO A 120 16.15 26.34 -10.89
C PRO A 120 14.81 26.17 -11.63
N PRO A 121 13.88 27.15 -11.50
CA PRO A 121 12.59 27.07 -12.16
C PRO A 121 12.78 26.97 -13.68
N ALA A 122 12.28 25.89 -14.28
CA ALA A 122 12.24 25.77 -15.73
C ALA A 122 11.37 26.91 -16.32
N PRO A 123 11.79 27.56 -17.41
CA PRO A 123 11.11 28.74 -17.97
C PRO A 123 9.79 28.41 -18.71
N SER A 124 9.27 27.20 -18.55
CA SER A 124 8.01 26.74 -19.14
C SER A 124 7.07 26.42 -17.99
N GLY A 125 5.94 27.11 -17.89
CA GLY A 125 4.90 26.92 -16.88
C GLY A 125 4.19 25.56 -16.96
N GLY A 126 4.96 24.48 -16.88
CA GLY A 126 4.47 23.11 -16.74
C GLY A 126 4.22 22.81 -15.27
N GLU A 127 2.97 22.54 -14.95
CA GLU A 127 2.41 22.18 -13.64
C GLU A 127 3.39 21.42 -12.70
N PRO A 128 3.55 21.84 -11.42
CA PRO A 128 4.40 21.19 -10.41
C PRO A 128 3.95 19.76 -10.00
N GLN A 129 3.02 19.13 -10.73
CA GLN A 129 2.26 17.95 -10.33
C GLN A 129 2.86 16.60 -10.76
N ARG A 130 4.03 16.56 -11.41
CA ARG A 130 4.56 15.33 -12.02
C ARG A 130 5.31 14.38 -11.08
N HIS A 131 5.88 14.84 -9.98
CA HIS A 131 6.66 13.94 -9.12
C HIS A 131 5.77 13.11 -8.17
N LEU A 132 6.16 11.85 -7.96
CA LEU A 132 5.49 10.96 -7.02
C LEU A 132 5.75 11.45 -5.58
N PRO A 133 4.71 11.79 -4.79
CA PRO A 133 4.90 12.15 -3.39
C PRO A 133 5.29 10.94 -2.54
N ARG A 134 6.00 11.21 -1.44
CA ARG A 134 6.22 10.25 -0.36
C ARG A 134 4.95 10.11 0.46
N LEU A 135 4.46 8.89 0.63
CA LEU A 135 3.32 8.58 1.49
C LEU A 135 3.80 8.19 2.89
N LEU A 136 3.18 8.79 3.92
CA LEU A 136 3.40 8.47 5.33
C LEU A 136 2.11 7.98 5.97
N ILE A 137 2.18 6.84 6.66
CA ILE A 137 1.13 6.37 7.55
C ILE A 137 1.24 7.14 8.87
N SER A 138 0.16 7.79 9.28
CA SER A 138 0.05 8.60 10.50
C SER A 138 -1.07 8.10 11.40
N SER A 139 -1.30 8.76 12.54
CA SER A 139 -2.45 8.49 13.43
C SER A 139 -2.49 7.08 14.05
N PHE A 140 -1.42 6.69 14.76
CA PHE A 140 -1.33 5.44 15.51
C PHE A 140 -2.17 5.38 16.80
N ALA A 141 -3.25 6.16 16.91
CA ALA A 141 -4.05 6.26 18.13
C ALA A 141 -4.78 4.95 18.46
N LYS A 142 -5.28 4.24 17.43
CA LYS A 142 -5.97 2.95 17.57
C LYS A 142 -5.07 1.74 17.32
N ALA A 143 -3.80 1.99 17.02
CA ALA A 143 -2.83 0.94 16.71
C ALA A 143 -2.62 0.01 17.91
N LYS A 144 -2.48 -1.29 17.63
CA LYS A 144 -2.29 -2.32 18.66
C LYS A 144 -1.02 -3.10 18.36
N ARG A 145 -0.17 -3.25 19.39
CA ARG A 145 1.00 -4.14 19.35
C ARG A 145 0.62 -5.52 19.90
N ARG A 146 1.16 -6.57 19.30
CA ARG A 146 1.04 -7.95 19.81
C ARG A 146 1.71 -8.06 21.18
N CYS A 147 1.03 -8.71 22.13
CA CYS A 147 1.64 -9.10 23.41
C CYS A 147 2.54 -10.32 23.21
N ALA A 148 3.59 -10.46 24.05
CA ALA A 148 4.62 -11.50 23.92
C ALA A 148 4.07 -12.95 23.93
N GLU A 149 2.91 -13.17 24.54
CA GLU A 149 2.24 -14.47 24.60
C GLU A 149 1.70 -14.91 23.22
N ASP A 150 1.33 -13.98 22.34
CA ASP A 150 0.89 -14.28 20.98
C ASP A 150 2.05 -14.58 20.02
N ALA A 151 3.27 -14.10 20.33
CA ALA A 151 4.45 -14.22 19.47
C ALA A 151 5.07 -15.63 19.52
N ALA A 152 4.94 -16.34 20.64
CA ALA A 152 5.41 -17.72 20.79
C ALA A 152 4.68 -18.72 19.87
N SER A 153 3.51 -18.33 19.32
CA SER A 153 2.69 -19.17 18.44
C SER A 153 3.05 -19.07 16.94
N ALA A 154 3.97 -18.19 16.54
CA ALA A 154 4.14 -17.81 15.12
C ALA A 154 5.59 -17.88 14.59
N GLY A 155 6.51 -18.54 15.29
CA GLY A 155 7.75 -18.99 14.66
C GLY A 155 7.42 -20.04 13.61
N VAL A 156 7.52 -19.70 12.33
CA VAL A 156 7.14 -20.57 11.21
C VAL A 156 8.09 -21.76 11.10
N ASP A 157 7.77 -22.84 11.81
CA ASP A 157 8.27 -24.19 11.54
C ASP A 157 7.20 -24.96 10.73
N PRO A 158 7.52 -25.53 9.55
CA PRO A 158 6.60 -26.34 8.74
C PRO A 158 5.90 -27.48 9.48
N ARG A 159 6.41 -27.91 10.65
CA ARG A 159 5.82 -28.96 11.50
C ARG A 159 4.53 -28.52 12.23
N LEU A 160 4.28 -27.20 12.37
CA LEU A 160 3.15 -26.65 13.15
C LEU A 160 1.79 -26.70 12.45
N LYS A 161 1.71 -26.98 11.13
CA LYS A 161 0.41 -27.26 10.46
C LYS A 161 -0.38 -28.38 11.15
N ARG A 162 0.30 -29.29 11.85
CA ARG A 162 -0.29 -30.42 12.58
C ARG A 162 -0.74 -30.06 14.00
N ASP A 163 -0.29 -28.93 14.55
CA ASP A 163 -0.54 -28.51 15.95
C ASP A 163 -1.63 -27.44 16.10
N HIS A 164 -2.19 -26.93 15.01
CA HIS A 164 -3.36 -26.04 15.06
C HIS A 164 -4.58 -26.70 15.74
N ALA A 165 -4.66 -28.04 15.75
CA ALA A 165 -5.71 -28.79 16.43
C ALA A 165 -5.61 -28.75 17.98
N ARG A 166 -4.49 -28.28 18.53
CA ARG A 166 -4.24 -28.21 19.98
C ARG A 166 -4.32 -26.79 20.55
N LEU A 167 -4.43 -25.78 19.69
CA LEU A 167 -4.61 -24.39 20.12
C LEU A 167 -6.07 -24.17 20.49
N ALA A 168 -6.30 -23.45 21.58
CA ALA A 168 -7.64 -23.08 21.99
C ALA A 168 -8.31 -22.20 20.90
N PRO A 169 -9.62 -22.38 20.60
CA PRO A 169 -10.31 -21.68 19.51
C PRO A 169 -10.16 -20.15 19.54
N GLU A 170 -10.04 -19.55 20.72
CA GLU A 170 -9.86 -18.12 20.93
C GLU A 170 -8.49 -17.62 20.44
N ILE A 171 -7.42 -18.42 20.57
CA ILE A 171 -6.07 -18.11 20.07
C ILE A 171 -6.04 -18.18 18.54
N VAL A 172 -6.74 -19.16 17.98
CA VAL A 172 -6.95 -19.28 16.53
C VAL A 172 -7.80 -18.12 16.00
N SER A 173 -8.82 -17.68 16.76
CA SER A 173 -9.63 -16.51 16.43
C SER A 173 -8.83 -15.20 16.52
N ALA A 174 -7.91 -15.06 17.49
CA ALA A 174 -7.02 -13.91 17.63
C ALA A 174 -6.12 -13.72 16.40
N ALA A 175 -5.72 -14.84 15.77
CA ALA A 175 -4.96 -14.82 14.52
C ALA A 175 -5.75 -14.33 13.30
N GLN A 176 -7.08 -14.42 13.31
CA GLN A 176 -7.95 -13.92 12.23
C GLN A 176 -8.03 -12.38 12.22
N TYR A 177 -7.78 -11.72 13.37
CA TYR A 177 -7.64 -10.26 13.45
C TYR A 177 -6.31 -9.73 12.86
N ARG A 178 -5.40 -10.61 12.41
CA ARG A 178 -4.09 -10.24 11.84
C ARG A 178 -4.17 -9.61 10.44
N LYS A 179 -5.33 -9.73 9.77
CA LYS A 179 -5.56 -9.18 8.42
C LYS A 179 -6.54 -8.01 8.37
N PHE A 180 -6.58 -7.22 9.44
CA PHE A 180 -7.44 -6.03 9.53
C PHE A 180 -6.97 -4.91 8.60
N ASP A 181 -5.68 -4.60 8.62
CA ASP A 181 -5.09 -3.56 7.77
C ASP A 181 -5.20 -3.89 6.27
N GLU A 182 -5.13 -5.18 5.91
CA GLU A 182 -5.37 -5.68 4.55
C GLU A 182 -6.80 -5.36 4.09
N PHE A 183 -7.78 -5.58 4.96
CA PHE A 183 -9.17 -5.27 4.65
C PHE A 183 -9.39 -3.77 4.45
N GLN A 184 -8.85 -2.93 5.33
CA GLN A 184 -8.94 -1.48 5.17
C GLN A 184 -8.21 -1.00 3.90
N THR A 185 -7.07 -1.60 3.55
CA THR A 185 -6.39 -1.35 2.27
C THR A 185 -7.30 -1.69 1.08
N GLY A 186 -8.09 -2.75 1.18
CA GLY A 186 -9.08 -3.10 0.17
C GLY A 186 -10.16 -2.04 -0.03
N ILE A 187 -10.62 -1.39 1.05
CA ILE A 187 -11.56 -0.26 0.99
C ILE A 187 -10.88 0.97 0.37
N LEU A 188 -9.65 1.28 0.80
CA LEU A 188 -8.86 2.40 0.28
C LEU A 188 -8.68 2.34 -1.24
N ILE A 189 -8.61 1.14 -1.85
CA ILE A 189 -8.53 1.00 -3.31
C ILE A 189 -9.77 1.61 -3.99
N TYR A 190 -10.98 1.38 -3.47
CA TYR A 190 -12.19 1.99 -4.02
C TYR A 190 -12.15 3.51 -3.86
N GLU A 191 -11.85 3.99 -2.65
CA GLU A 191 -11.84 5.42 -2.33
C GLU A 191 -10.80 6.17 -3.18
N LEU A 192 -9.59 5.61 -3.34
CA LEU A 192 -8.55 6.16 -4.22
C LEU A 192 -8.97 6.20 -5.69
N LEU A 193 -9.86 5.32 -6.13
CA LEU A 193 -10.39 5.27 -7.50
C LEU A 193 -11.68 6.08 -7.67
N HIS A 194 -11.97 6.99 -6.74
CA HIS A 194 -13.20 7.79 -6.72
C HIS A 194 -14.47 6.92 -6.73
N GLN A 195 -14.37 5.72 -6.16
CA GLN A 195 -15.51 4.86 -5.89
C GLN A 195 -15.86 4.96 -4.40
N PRO A 196 -17.15 4.88 -4.05
CA PRO A 196 -17.57 4.89 -2.66
C PRO A 196 -17.10 3.62 -1.94
N ASN A 197 -17.05 3.69 -0.60
CA ASN A 197 -16.81 2.51 0.23
C ASN A 197 -17.90 1.44 -0.06
N PRO A 198 -17.51 0.22 -0.51
CA PRO A 198 -18.47 -0.83 -0.85
C PRO A 198 -19.49 -1.14 0.25
N PHE A 199 -19.05 -1.06 1.51
CA PHE A 199 -19.86 -1.42 2.68
C PHE A 199 -20.69 -0.27 3.26
N GLU A 200 -20.55 0.94 2.70
CA GLU A 200 -21.44 2.07 2.97
C GLU A 200 -22.57 2.11 1.94
N MET A 201 -22.25 1.85 0.67
CA MET A 201 -23.25 1.77 -0.40
C MET A 201 -24.17 0.56 -0.28
N SER A 202 -23.64 -0.56 0.20
CA SER A 202 -24.39 -1.80 0.36
C SER A 202 -24.20 -2.34 1.78
N PRO A 203 -24.90 -1.78 2.78
CA PRO A 203 -24.81 -2.25 4.17
C PRO A 203 -25.18 -3.74 4.31
N ALA A 204 -26.00 -4.27 3.39
CA ALA A 204 -26.30 -5.70 3.28
C ALA A 204 -25.05 -6.58 3.14
N LEU A 205 -23.93 -6.07 2.59
CA LEU A 205 -22.65 -6.80 2.52
C LEU A 205 -22.04 -7.04 3.91
N LYS A 206 -22.32 -6.20 4.92
CA LYS A 206 -21.87 -6.42 6.30
C LYS A 206 -22.76 -7.41 7.04
N GLU A 207 -24.04 -7.45 6.68
CA GLU A 207 -25.07 -8.26 7.36
C GLU A 207 -25.17 -9.69 6.78
N GLN A 208 -24.60 -9.92 5.59
CA GLN A 208 -24.61 -11.20 4.89
C GLN A 208 -23.18 -11.71 4.66
N ASP A 209 -23.00 -13.03 4.60
CA ASP A 209 -21.74 -13.66 4.16
C ASP A 209 -21.53 -13.42 2.66
N TYR A 210 -21.15 -12.20 2.31
CA TYR A 210 -20.98 -11.77 0.93
C TYR A 210 -19.88 -12.57 0.22
N ARG A 211 -19.99 -12.69 -1.11
CA ARG A 211 -18.94 -13.22 -1.96
C ARG A 211 -18.23 -12.08 -2.66
N CYS A 212 -17.00 -12.30 -3.11
CA CYS A 212 -16.22 -11.23 -3.75
C CYS A 212 -16.76 -10.79 -5.11
N GLN A 213 -17.65 -11.59 -5.70
CA GLN A 213 -18.46 -11.25 -6.87
C GLN A 213 -19.59 -10.25 -6.57
N ASP A 214 -19.97 -10.12 -5.29
CA ASP A 214 -21.04 -9.20 -4.85
C ASP A 214 -20.46 -7.80 -4.55
N LEU A 215 -19.13 -7.65 -4.56
CA LEU A 215 -18.48 -6.35 -4.45
C LEU A 215 -18.71 -5.53 -5.73
N PRO A 216 -18.94 -4.21 -5.64
CA PRO A 216 -19.12 -3.35 -6.80
C PRO A 216 -17.94 -3.45 -7.80
N PRO A 217 -18.19 -3.46 -9.11
CA PRO A 217 -17.11 -3.46 -10.09
C PRO A 217 -16.44 -2.08 -10.18
N ILE A 218 -15.12 -2.02 -10.14
CA ILE A 218 -14.34 -0.84 -10.52
C ILE A 218 -14.44 -0.63 -12.05
N PRO A 219 -14.77 0.58 -12.53
CA PRO A 219 -14.84 0.88 -13.95
C PRO A 219 -13.51 0.59 -14.68
N PRO A 220 -13.51 -0.09 -15.85
CA PRO A 220 -12.29 -0.42 -16.58
C PRO A 220 -11.77 0.79 -17.38
N ALA A 221 -11.25 1.80 -16.68
CA ALA A 221 -10.79 3.05 -17.26
C ALA A 221 -9.33 3.01 -17.75
N SER A 222 -8.52 2.06 -17.26
CA SER A 222 -7.10 1.92 -17.60
C SER A 222 -6.62 0.47 -17.56
N LEU A 223 -5.35 0.25 -17.94
CA LEU A 223 -4.69 -1.06 -17.82
C LEU A 223 -4.51 -1.54 -16.37
N TYR A 224 -4.64 -0.66 -15.38
CA TYR A 224 -4.53 -0.99 -13.96
C TYR A 224 -5.87 -1.39 -13.35
N SER A 225 -7.01 -0.92 -13.90
CA SER A 225 -8.33 -1.03 -13.26
C SER A 225 -8.71 -2.48 -12.97
N ALA A 226 -8.49 -3.40 -13.92
CA ALA A 226 -8.78 -4.82 -13.72
C ALA A 226 -7.90 -5.46 -12.63
N GLY A 227 -6.62 -5.08 -12.58
CA GLY A 227 -5.68 -5.55 -11.56
C GLY A 227 -6.01 -5.00 -10.17
N LEU A 228 -6.41 -3.72 -10.09
CA LEU A 228 -6.85 -3.08 -8.85
C LEU A 228 -8.19 -3.66 -8.35
N GLN A 229 -9.14 -3.94 -9.24
CA GLN A 229 -10.36 -4.68 -8.91
C GLN A 229 -10.03 -6.05 -8.31
N ARG A 230 -9.14 -6.80 -8.97
CA ARG A 230 -8.74 -8.12 -8.50
C ARG A 230 -8.05 -8.05 -7.14
N LEU A 231 -7.15 -7.09 -6.97
CA LEU A 231 -6.48 -6.85 -5.69
C LEU A 231 -7.48 -6.50 -4.57
N ALA A 232 -8.44 -5.62 -4.84
CA ALA A 232 -9.48 -5.27 -3.88
C ALA A 232 -10.32 -6.49 -3.48
N GLN A 233 -10.70 -7.34 -4.44
CA GLN A 233 -11.42 -8.60 -4.14
C GLN A 233 -10.62 -9.59 -3.28
N LEU A 234 -9.30 -9.63 -3.43
CA LEU A 234 -8.41 -10.48 -2.63
C LEU A 234 -8.21 -9.94 -1.21
N LEU A 235 -8.16 -8.62 -1.06
CA LEU A 235 -8.04 -7.93 0.23
C LEU A 235 -9.37 -7.88 1.00
N LEU A 236 -10.50 -7.82 0.28
CA LEU A 236 -11.85 -7.80 0.83
C LEU A 236 -12.47 -9.21 0.84
N GLN A 237 -11.68 -10.27 0.93
CA GLN A 237 -12.22 -11.60 1.23
C GLN A 237 -12.88 -11.57 2.63
N PRO A 238 -14.13 -12.04 2.77
CA PRO A 238 -14.81 -12.10 4.06
C PRO A 238 -14.05 -13.01 5.03
N ASP A 239 -13.67 -14.20 4.55
CA ASP A 239 -12.86 -15.18 5.30
C ASP A 239 -11.40 -14.69 5.43
N PRO A 240 -10.92 -14.38 6.65
CA PRO A 240 -9.55 -13.92 6.88
C PRO A 240 -8.48 -14.96 6.50
N ILE A 241 -8.83 -16.25 6.44
CA ILE A 241 -7.90 -17.29 6.00
C ILE A 241 -7.61 -17.15 4.51
N LYS A 242 -8.66 -16.87 3.71
CA LYS A 242 -8.57 -16.68 2.25
C LYS A 242 -8.08 -15.30 1.85
N ARG A 243 -8.26 -14.30 2.71
CA ARG A 243 -7.75 -12.94 2.50
C ARG A 243 -6.24 -12.96 2.29
N ILE A 244 -5.73 -12.29 1.26
CA ILE A 244 -4.28 -12.30 1.02
C ILE A 244 -3.52 -11.51 2.09
N HIS A 245 -2.21 -11.77 2.21
CA HIS A 245 -1.33 -10.97 3.06
C HIS A 245 -0.90 -9.68 2.37
N ILE A 246 -0.52 -8.66 3.16
CA ILE A 246 -0.06 -7.38 2.58
C ILE A 246 1.18 -7.52 1.68
N GLN A 247 2.04 -8.51 1.95
CA GLN A 247 3.19 -8.82 1.11
C GLN A 247 2.79 -9.35 -0.28
N GLU A 248 1.66 -10.06 -0.37
CA GLU A 248 1.11 -10.50 -1.66
C GLU A 248 0.52 -9.29 -2.41
N ALA A 249 -0.19 -8.40 -1.72
CA ALA A 249 -0.68 -7.15 -2.30
C ALA A 249 0.45 -6.28 -2.87
N LYS A 250 1.56 -6.13 -2.12
CA LYS A 250 2.78 -5.46 -2.57
C LYS A 250 3.31 -6.05 -3.89
N ARG A 251 3.41 -7.37 -3.99
CA ARG A 251 3.89 -8.07 -5.20
C ARG A 251 2.94 -7.88 -6.38
N ILE A 252 1.63 -7.94 -6.14
CA ILE A 252 0.62 -7.64 -7.16
C ILE A 252 0.82 -6.23 -7.69
N LEU A 253 0.93 -5.22 -6.82
CA LEU A 253 1.17 -3.82 -7.22
C LEU A 253 2.48 -3.64 -8.00
N GLN A 254 3.56 -4.32 -7.58
CA GLN A 254 4.82 -4.34 -8.33
C GLN A 254 4.65 -4.94 -9.74
N SER A 255 3.88 -6.02 -9.87
CA SER A 255 3.55 -6.63 -11.17
C SER A 255 2.69 -5.69 -12.03
N LEU A 256 1.73 -4.99 -11.44
CA LEU A 256 0.93 -3.98 -12.14
C LEU A 256 1.79 -2.79 -12.60
N LEU A 257 2.78 -2.36 -11.83
CA LEU A 257 3.64 -1.23 -12.19
C LEU A 257 4.71 -1.57 -13.24
N TRP A 258 5.38 -2.72 -13.10
CA TRP A 258 6.58 -3.07 -13.89
C TRP A 258 6.53 -4.42 -14.62
N GLY A 259 5.46 -5.20 -14.44
CA GLY A 259 5.28 -6.52 -15.03
C GLY A 259 5.84 -7.67 -14.17
N PRO A 260 5.77 -8.92 -14.64
CA PRO A 260 5.45 -9.31 -16.03
C PRO A 260 3.97 -9.10 -16.41
N ARG A 261 3.71 -8.68 -17.66
CA ARG A 261 2.35 -8.45 -18.18
C ARG A 261 1.68 -9.76 -18.61
N ARG A 262 0.34 -9.75 -18.71
CA ARG A 262 -0.49 -10.92 -19.01
C ARG A 262 -0.06 -11.64 -20.29
N ASP A 263 0.29 -10.91 -21.35
CA ASP A 263 0.70 -11.50 -22.63
C ASP A 263 1.93 -12.39 -22.52
N LEU A 264 2.93 -11.98 -21.72
CA LEU A 264 4.13 -12.78 -21.48
C LEU A 264 3.80 -14.05 -20.68
N LEU A 265 2.83 -13.96 -19.77
CA LEU A 265 2.37 -15.06 -18.94
C LEU A 265 1.51 -16.04 -19.77
N GLU A 266 0.64 -15.54 -20.64
CA GLU A 266 -0.22 -16.30 -21.54
C GLU A 266 0.56 -17.06 -22.61
N GLN A 267 1.56 -16.43 -23.25
CA GLN A 267 2.44 -17.13 -24.21
C GLN A 267 3.18 -18.32 -23.57
N GLN A 268 3.53 -18.21 -22.28
CA GLN A 268 4.12 -19.33 -21.53
C GLN A 268 3.06 -20.37 -21.11
N TRP A 269 1.83 -19.95 -20.82
CA TRP A 269 0.69 -20.84 -20.57
C TRP A 269 0.16 -21.54 -21.82
N GLU A 270 0.34 -21.01 -23.02
CA GLU A 270 -0.07 -21.69 -24.26
C GLU A 270 0.93 -22.78 -24.67
N ARG A 271 2.24 -22.56 -24.43
CA ARG A 271 3.27 -23.61 -24.56
C ARG A 271 3.01 -24.82 -23.65
N ARG A 272 2.32 -24.63 -22.52
CA ARG A 272 1.81 -25.68 -21.61
C ARG A 272 0.82 -26.63 -22.28
N ARG A 273 -0.01 -26.12 -23.20
CA ARG A 273 -1.09 -26.90 -23.84
C ARG A 273 -0.59 -27.79 -24.97
N GLN A 274 0.57 -27.47 -25.54
CA GLN A 274 1.12 -28.16 -26.71
C GLN A 274 2.31 -29.08 -26.40
N GLY A 275 2.93 -28.98 -25.21
CA GLY A 275 4.10 -29.80 -24.83
C GLY A 275 3.89 -30.63 -23.56
N GLY A 276 3.68 -31.94 -23.70
CA GLY A 276 3.62 -32.88 -22.58
C GLY A 276 5.00 -33.26 -22.06
N GLY A 277 5.59 -32.46 -21.16
CA GLY A 277 6.81 -32.82 -20.43
C GLY A 277 7.53 -31.64 -19.76
N SER A 278 7.91 -31.80 -18.48
CA SER A 278 8.72 -30.86 -17.65
C SER A 278 8.35 -29.36 -17.71
N ALA A 279 7.05 -29.04 -17.66
CA ALA A 279 6.52 -27.68 -17.86
C ALA A 279 6.86 -26.67 -16.73
N GLY A 280 7.28 -27.14 -15.54
CA GLY A 280 7.62 -26.26 -14.42
C GLY A 280 8.96 -25.54 -14.61
N ALA A 281 9.97 -26.25 -15.15
CA ALA A 281 11.31 -25.71 -15.33
C ALA A 281 11.37 -24.63 -16.42
N SER A 282 10.65 -24.83 -17.54
CA SER A 282 10.64 -23.89 -18.67
C SER A 282 9.89 -22.58 -18.38
N ARG A 283 8.84 -22.60 -17.54
CA ARG A 283 8.15 -21.39 -17.04
C ARG A 283 9.08 -20.57 -16.15
N GLN A 284 9.78 -21.25 -15.25
CA GLN A 284 10.72 -20.61 -14.35
C GLN A 284 11.90 -19.98 -15.10
N GLU A 285 12.40 -20.64 -16.14
CA GLU A 285 13.45 -20.15 -17.02
C GLU A 285 13.01 -18.90 -17.82
N GLY A 286 11.81 -18.91 -18.41
CA GLY A 286 11.29 -17.73 -19.12
C GLY A 286 11.13 -16.50 -18.24
N LEU A 287 10.65 -16.68 -17.00
CA LEU A 287 10.55 -15.59 -16.02
C LEU A 287 11.92 -15.14 -15.48
N LEU A 288 12.88 -16.06 -15.36
CA LEU A 288 14.24 -15.74 -14.99
C LEU A 288 14.90 -14.87 -16.07
N ASN A 289 14.79 -15.26 -17.34
CA ASN A 289 15.30 -14.50 -18.47
C ASN A 289 14.68 -13.09 -18.52
N TRP A 290 13.37 -12.98 -18.28
CA TRP A 290 12.69 -11.68 -18.20
C TRP A 290 13.24 -10.82 -17.05
N LEU A 291 13.45 -11.42 -15.87
CA LEU A 291 14.04 -10.73 -14.72
C LEU A 291 15.45 -10.23 -15.01
N ASP A 292 16.28 -11.05 -15.64
CA ASP A 292 17.67 -10.69 -15.96
C ASP A 292 17.72 -9.54 -16.97
N VAL A 293 16.86 -9.57 -17.99
CA VAL A 293 16.72 -8.43 -18.93
C VAL A 293 16.27 -7.17 -18.19
N LYS A 294 15.27 -7.25 -17.31
CA LYS A 294 14.79 -6.08 -16.55
C LYS A 294 15.86 -5.52 -15.61
N ARG A 295 16.62 -6.38 -14.94
CA ARG A 295 17.75 -5.98 -14.09
C ARG A 295 18.86 -5.30 -14.89
N ALA A 296 19.22 -5.86 -16.04
CA ALA A 296 20.23 -5.28 -16.92
C ALA A 296 19.81 -3.90 -17.44
N LEU A 297 18.56 -3.74 -17.88
CA LEU A 297 18.02 -2.45 -18.33
C LEU A 297 17.99 -1.42 -17.19
N LEU A 298 17.65 -1.84 -15.97
CA LEU A 298 17.68 -0.95 -14.80
C LEU A 298 19.11 -0.52 -14.47
N MET A 299 20.08 -1.44 -14.49
CA MET A 299 21.49 -1.11 -14.30
C MET A 299 21.99 -0.14 -15.37
N MET A 300 21.63 -0.36 -16.64
CA MET A 300 21.99 0.53 -17.75
C MET A 300 21.39 1.93 -17.57
N LYS A 301 20.12 2.03 -17.17
CA LYS A 301 19.45 3.31 -16.85
C LYS A 301 20.22 4.11 -15.79
N PHE A 302 20.69 3.44 -14.73
CA PHE A 302 21.48 4.09 -13.67
C PHE A 302 22.90 4.43 -14.12
N ALA A 303 23.52 3.61 -14.96
CA ALA A 303 24.84 3.89 -15.53
C ALA A 303 24.80 5.14 -16.42
N GLU A 304 23.80 5.25 -17.30
CA GLU A 304 23.57 6.43 -18.15
C GLU A 304 23.32 7.69 -17.30
N ARG A 305 22.47 7.59 -16.28
CA ARG A 305 22.17 8.72 -15.39
C ARG A 305 23.39 9.18 -14.59
N SER A 306 24.36 8.31 -14.31
CA SER A 306 25.59 8.71 -13.61
C SER A 306 26.47 9.67 -14.42
N LEU A 307 26.27 9.73 -15.73
CA LEU A 307 26.90 10.70 -16.63
C LEU A 307 26.19 12.07 -16.61
N GLU A 308 24.99 12.16 -16.03
CA GLU A 308 24.15 13.37 -15.94
C GLU A 308 23.95 13.77 -14.45
N PRO A 309 24.94 14.41 -13.78
CA PRO A 309 24.91 14.67 -12.35
C PRO A 309 23.76 15.59 -11.88
N GLU A 310 23.08 16.27 -12.80
CA GLU A 310 21.89 17.09 -12.52
C GLU A 310 20.60 16.25 -12.36
N ARG A 311 20.59 14.98 -12.79
CA ARG A 311 19.43 14.08 -12.72
C ARG A 311 19.55 13.14 -11.53
N ASN A 312 18.95 13.54 -10.41
CA ASN A 312 18.82 12.69 -9.24
C ASN A 312 17.92 11.47 -9.52
N ALA A 313 18.16 10.38 -8.78
CA ALA A 313 17.27 9.24 -8.77
C ALA A 313 15.91 9.63 -8.18
N GLU A 314 14.83 9.19 -8.81
CA GLU A 314 13.48 9.50 -8.36
C GLU A 314 12.95 8.41 -7.42
N LEU A 315 11.89 8.73 -6.66
CA LEU A 315 11.25 7.76 -5.76
C LEU A 315 10.77 6.51 -6.51
N GLU A 316 10.28 6.69 -7.74
CA GLU A 316 9.86 5.58 -8.61
C GLU A 316 11.02 4.62 -8.94
N ASP A 317 12.22 5.17 -9.15
CA ASP A 317 13.41 4.36 -9.44
C ASP A 317 13.81 3.53 -8.22
N TRP A 318 13.77 4.12 -7.02
CA TRP A 318 14.06 3.39 -5.78
C TRP A 318 13.07 2.24 -5.55
N LEU A 319 11.76 2.49 -5.71
CA LEU A 319 10.73 1.45 -5.58
C LEU A 319 10.90 0.35 -6.64
N CYS A 320 11.28 0.72 -7.87
CA CYS A 320 11.58 -0.21 -8.96
C CYS A 320 12.80 -1.09 -8.61
N CYS A 321 13.88 -0.49 -8.09
CA CYS A 321 15.06 -1.21 -7.62
C CYS A 321 14.72 -2.21 -6.51
N GLN A 322 13.90 -1.82 -5.54
CA GLN A 322 13.45 -2.73 -4.47
C GLN A 322 12.68 -3.95 -5.02
N TYR A 323 11.87 -3.75 -6.06
CA TYR A 323 11.20 -4.86 -6.72
C TYR A 323 12.20 -5.80 -7.39
N PHE A 324 13.04 -5.29 -8.31
CA PHE A 324 13.91 -6.16 -9.10
C PHE A 324 15.08 -6.77 -8.30
N SER A 325 15.47 -6.18 -7.17
CA SER A 325 16.46 -6.77 -6.26
C SER A 325 15.91 -7.98 -5.50
N SER A 326 14.61 -7.99 -5.17
CA SER A 326 13.97 -9.04 -4.37
C SER A 326 13.10 -10.01 -5.17
N ALA A 327 12.78 -9.68 -6.43
CA ALA A 327 11.92 -10.51 -7.28
C ALA A 327 12.55 -11.87 -7.60
N HIS A 328 11.72 -12.91 -7.51
CA HIS A 328 12.10 -14.29 -7.79
C HIS A 328 11.05 -14.95 -8.71
N PRO A 329 11.44 -15.78 -9.70
CA PRO A 329 10.50 -16.40 -10.63
C PRO A 329 9.30 -17.10 -9.99
N LEU A 330 9.52 -17.84 -8.89
CA LEU A 330 8.42 -18.52 -8.16
C LEU A 330 7.40 -17.53 -7.59
N SER A 331 7.85 -16.41 -7.03
CA SER A 331 6.97 -15.36 -6.51
C SER A 331 6.19 -14.68 -7.62
N LEU A 332 6.79 -14.52 -8.81
CA LEU A 332 6.12 -13.98 -10.00
C LEU A 332 5.05 -14.95 -10.53
N CYS A 333 5.33 -16.26 -10.56
CA CYS A 333 4.35 -17.29 -10.92
C CYS A 333 3.13 -17.23 -10.00
N HIS A 334 3.36 -17.19 -8.69
CA HIS A 334 2.28 -17.09 -7.69
C HIS A 334 1.47 -15.81 -7.86
N THR A 335 2.14 -14.67 -8.05
CA THR A 335 1.47 -13.38 -8.27
C THR A 335 0.62 -13.39 -9.55
N ALA A 336 1.11 -14.04 -10.61
CA ALA A 336 0.39 -14.22 -11.87
C ALA A 336 -0.80 -15.19 -11.78
N GLU A 337 -0.89 -16.02 -10.74
CA GLU A 337 -2.06 -16.88 -10.49
C GLU A 337 -3.14 -16.14 -9.69
N LEU A 338 -2.75 -15.07 -8.98
CA LEU A 338 -3.67 -14.22 -8.23
C LEU A 338 -4.33 -13.15 -9.12
N LEU A 339 -3.60 -12.61 -10.09
CA LEU A 339 -4.05 -11.66 -11.12
C LEU A 339 -4.74 -12.39 -12.27
#